data_AF-N2A4Y9-F1
#
_entry.id   AF-N2A4Y9-F1
#
_cell.length_a   1.000
_cell.length_b   1.000
_cell.length_c   1.000
_cell.angle_alpha   90.00
_cell.angle_beta   90.00
_cell.angle_gamma   90.00
#
_symmetry.space_group_name_H-M   'P 1'
#
loop_
_entity.id
_entity.type
_entity.pdbx_description
1 polymer ?
#
loop_
_entity_poly.entity_id
_entity_poly.type
_entity_poly.pdbx_seq_one_letter_code
_entity_poly.pdbx_strand_id
1 'polypeptide(L)' 'MRFATLKDEKAKVKVVGKNLDLLTPLVATSKYLAKRISKEKGVSLKKAEYIVVDCIKDGMKTIEE' A
#
# COMPACT_ATOMS: atom_id res chain seq x y z
N MET A 1 -10.50 -12.85 -1.19
CA MET A 1 -9.30 -12.00 -1.31
C MET A 1 -8.08 -12.93 -1.39
N ARG A 2 -7.31 -12.90 -2.48
CA ARG A 2 -6.05 -13.66 -2.58
C ARG A 2 -4.90 -12.67 -2.53
N PHE A 3 -3.95 -12.90 -1.63
CA PHE A 3 -2.72 -12.12 -1.52
C PHE A 3 -1.59 -12.94 -2.14
N ALA A 4 -0.90 -12.40 -3.13
CA ALA A 4 0.32 -12.98 -3.68
C ALA A 4 1.49 -12.08 -3.29
N THR A 5 2.52 -12.67 -2.67
CA THR A 5 3.77 -11.99 -2.29
C THR A 5 4.91 -12.58 -3.10
N LEU A 6 5.68 -11.75 -3.81
CA LEU A 6 6.97 -12.17 -4.36
C LEU A 6 8.02 -12.09 -3.25
N LYS A 7 8.73 -13.20 -2.99
CA LYS A 7 9.89 -13.20 -2.09
C LYS A 7 11.06 -12.56 -2.80
N ASP A 8 11.77 -11.73 -2.04
CA ASP A 8 13.01 -11.02 -2.34
C ASP A 8 12.88 -9.68 -3.11
N GLU A 9 13.39 -8.65 -2.44
CA GLU A 9 13.61 -7.23 -2.78
C GLU A 9 12.43 -6.24 -2.86
N LYS A 10 11.21 -6.58 -3.28
CA LYS A 10 10.06 -5.65 -3.20
C LYS A 10 8.76 -6.41 -2.95
N ALA A 11 8.22 -6.33 -1.73
CA ALA A 11 6.95 -6.96 -1.40
C ALA A 11 5.81 -6.34 -2.23
N LYS A 12 5.42 -7.00 -3.31
CA LYS A 12 4.24 -6.65 -4.13
C LYS A 12 3.00 -7.27 -3.50
N VAL A 13 1.91 -6.51 -3.38
CA VAL A 13 0.61 -6.99 -2.91
C VAL A 13 -0.42 -6.77 -4.03
N LYS A 14 -0.92 -7.86 -4.63
CA LYS A 14 -1.99 -7.83 -5.63
C LYS A 14 -3.32 -8.25 -5.00
N VAL A 15 -4.39 -7.50 -5.25
CA VAL A 15 -5.75 -7.80 -4.77
C VAL A 15 -6.70 -7.90 -5.96
N VAL A 16 -7.50 -8.97 -6.04
CA VAL A 16 -8.46 -9.24 -7.14
C VAL A 16 -9.85 -9.54 -6.56
N GLY A 17 -10.91 -8.87 -7.05
CA GLY A 17 -12.29 -8.92 -6.54
C GLY A 17 -13.23 -7.88 -7.20
N LYS A 18 -14.53 -7.88 -6.82
CA LYS A 18 -15.53 -6.89 -7.33
C LYS A 18 -15.25 -5.49 -6.76
N ASN A 19 -15.26 -4.49 -7.64
CA ASN A 19 -14.56 -3.19 -7.48
C ASN A 19 -14.74 -2.42 -6.17
N LEU A 20 -15.93 -2.38 -5.55
CA LEU A 20 -16.17 -1.59 -4.33
C LEU A 20 -15.66 -2.29 -3.05
N ASP A 21 -15.77 -3.61 -2.99
CA ASP A 21 -15.33 -4.41 -1.84
C ASP A 21 -13.80 -4.43 -1.70
N LEU A 22 -13.07 -4.03 -2.75
CA LEU A 22 -11.62 -3.88 -2.74
C LEU A 22 -11.14 -2.54 -2.18
N LEU A 23 -11.98 -1.50 -2.23
CA LEU A 23 -11.61 -0.17 -1.74
C LEU A 23 -11.50 -0.16 -0.21
N THR A 24 -12.44 -0.81 0.48
CA THR A 24 -12.41 -0.91 1.96
C THR A 24 -11.11 -1.51 2.50
N PRO A 25 -10.68 -2.72 2.09
CA PRO A 25 -9.44 -3.30 2.58
C PRO A 25 -8.20 -2.52 2.13
N LEU A 26 -8.22 -1.91 0.93
CA LEU A 26 -7.13 -1.07 0.46
C LEU A 26 -6.97 0.18 1.33
N VAL A 27 -8.06 0.91 1.60
CA VAL A 27 -8.05 2.10 2.46
C VAL A 27 -7.65 1.75 3.90
N ALA A 28 -8.14 0.62 4.43
CA ALA A 28 -7.76 0.14 5.75
C ALA A 28 -6.25 -0.16 5.83
N THR A 29 -5.71 -0.85 4.82
CA THR A 29 -4.27 -1.17 4.73
C THR A 29 -3.43 0.10 4.62
N SER A 30 -3.82 1.05 3.76
CA SER A 30 -3.13 2.33 3.61
C SER A 30 -3.11 3.15 4.90
N LYS A 31 -4.23 3.23 5.62
CA LYS A 31 -4.30 3.91 6.92
C LYS A 31 -3.43 3.23 7.97
N TYR A 32 -3.41 1.90 7.99
CA TYR A 32 -2.56 1.14 8.91
C TYR A 32 -1.07 1.41 8.64
N LEU A 33 -0.66 1.36 7.37
CA LEU A 33 0.71 1.66 6.94
C LEU A 33 1.12 3.09 7.30
N ALA A 34 0.26 4.09 7.03
CA ALA A 34 0.55 5.48 7.37
C ALA A 34 0.75 5.67 8.88
N LYS A 35 -0.06 5.03 9.73
CA LYS A 35 0.12 5.07 11.19
C LYS A 35 1.45 4.43 11.63
N ARG A 36 1.81 3.28 11.05
CA ARG A 36 3.09 2.60 11.33
C ARG A 36 4.27 3.47 10.93
N ILE A 37 4.26 4.01 9.72
CA ILE A 37 5.31 4.89 9.19
C ILE A 37 5.45 6.16 10.04
N SER A 38 4.32 6.78 10.43
CA SER A 38 4.33 7.96 11.30
C SER A 38 5.01 7.65 12.64
N LYS A 39 4.67 6.52 13.26
CA LYS A 39 5.27 6.09 14.54
C LYS A 39 6.75 5.73 14.42
N GLU A 40 7.12 4.96 13.39
CA GLU A 40 8.48 4.44 13.22
C GLU A 40 9.48 5.50 12.73
N LYS A 41 9.03 6.42 11.87
CA LYS A 41 9.89 7.48 11.30
C LYS A 41 9.77 8.83 12.00
N GLY A 42 8.90 8.96 13.01
CA GLY A 42 8.66 10.21 13.73
C GLY A 42 8.10 11.34 12.86
N VAL A 43 7.37 11.00 11.79
CA VAL A 43 6.79 12.00 10.86
C VAL A 43 5.31 12.21 11.12
N SER A 44 4.78 13.36 10.69
CA SER A 44 3.33 13.61 10.76
C SER A 44 2.54 12.58 9.96
N LEU A 45 1.30 12.30 10.38
CA LEU A 45 0.42 11.34 9.70
C LEU A 45 0.21 11.73 8.23
N LYS A 46 0.02 13.02 7.95
CA LYS A 46 -0.11 13.55 6.57
C LYS A 46 1.12 13.24 5.71
N LYS A 47 2.33 13.40 6.25
CA LYS A 47 3.56 13.05 5.53
C LYS A 47 3.69 11.54 5.33
N ALA A 48 3.27 10.74 6.29
CA ALA A 48 3.22 9.28 6.15
C ALA A 48 2.22 8.82 5.08
N GLU A 49 1.06 9.48 4.96
CA GLU A 49 0.08 9.21 3.90
C GLU A 49 0.65 9.51 2.51
N TYR A 50 1.38 10.62 2.34
CA TYR A 50 2.08 10.92 1.08
C TYR A 50 3.08 9.81 0.71
N ILE A 51 3.86 9.33 1.68
CA ILE A 51 4.82 8.22 1.45
C ILE A 51 4.09 6.96 0.96
N VAL A 52 2.94 6.61 1.56
CA VAL A 52 2.14 5.45 1.12
C VAL A 52 1.63 5.65 -0.31
N VAL A 53 1.13 6.84 -0.65
CA VAL A 53 0.65 7.15 -2.00
C VAL A 53 1.78 7.06 -3.04
N ASP A 54 2.96 7.60 -2.72
CA ASP A 54 4.13 7.54 -3.62
C ASP A 54 4.60 6.10 -3.82
N CYS A 55 4.65 5.28 -2.76
CA CYS A 55 4.93 3.85 -2.88
C CYS A 55 3.92 3.11 -3.77
N ILE A 56 2.63 3.45 -3.69
CA ILE A 56 1.59 2.87 -4.56
C ILE A 56 1.82 3.28 -6.01
N LYS A 57 2.09 4.57 -6.27
CA LYS A 57 2.36 5.10 -7.63
C LYS A 57 3.59 4.43 -8.25
N ASP A 58 4.67 4.30 -7.50
CA ASP A 58 5.88 3.64 -7.99
C ASP A 58 5.69 2.14 -8.17
N GLY A 59 4.86 1.51 -7.30
CA GLY A 59 4.39 0.15 -7.50
C GLY A 59 3.61 -0.03 -8.80
N MET A 60 2.74 0.92 -9.19
CA MET A 60 1.97 0.85 -10.44
C MET A 60 2.87 0.93 -11.69
N LYS A 61 3.91 1.77 -11.68
CA LYS A 61 4.89 1.85 -12.78
C LYS A 61 5.64 0.54 -13.02
N THR A 62 5.69 -0.36 -12.02
CA THR A 62 6.35 -1.68 -12.13
C THR A 62 5.36 -2.83 -12.44
N ILE A 63 4.12 -2.50 -12.82
CA ILE A 63 3.08 -3.42 -13.30
C ILE A 63 2.84 -3.24 -14.81
N GLU A 64 3.33 -2.15 -15.41
CA GLU A 64 3.36 -1.98 -16.88
C GLU A 64 4.43 -2.92 -17.47
N GLU A 65 4.00 -4.14 -17.80
CA GLU A 65 4.63 -5.06 -18.77
C GLU A 65 3.69 -5.23 -19.96
#